data_AF-A0A929XMQ4-F1
#
_entry.id   AF-A0A929XMQ4-F1
#
_cell.length_a   1.000
_cell.length_b   1.000
_cell.length_c   1.000
_cell.angle_alpha   90.00
_cell.angle_beta   90.00
_cell.angle_gamma   90.00
#
_symmetry.space_group_name_H-M   'P 1'
#
loop_
_entity.id
_entity.type
_entity.pdbx_description
1 polymer ?
#
loop_
_entity_poly.entity_id
_entity_poly.type
_entity_poly.pdbx_seq_one_letter_code
_entity_poly.pdbx_strand_id
1 'polypeptide(L)'
;HTMHYDVGYNQTIDVNTTADDIFTNELKRGCQDLKRVLAQMSDVDAKLNTLKEHLRTETLAANKANIEAEIKAAKKAYDYLTDTMKRQFSTKITEVKDALDRESDAITVNGTRSMRLDLIQTRLQSQSTTFKELQENNQGINMEEAATNLATAKNTYSASLMATGKILQHSLMDYI
;
A
#
# COMPACT_ATOMS: atom_id res chain seq x y z
N HIS A 1 -10.56 -5.87 -0.38
CA HIS A 1 -10.55 -5.88 -1.86
C HIS A 1 -9.22 -5.27 -2.28
N THR A 2 -8.38 -6.04 -2.95
CA THR A 2 -7.04 -5.61 -3.38
C THR A 2 -7.15 -4.85 -4.70
N MET A 3 -6.52 -3.69 -4.76
CA MET A 3 -6.46 -2.84 -5.94
C MET A 3 -5.16 -3.11 -6.68
N HIS A 4 -5.27 -3.41 -7.97
CA HIS A 4 -4.13 -3.72 -8.83
C HIS A 4 -4.05 -2.69 -9.94
N TYR A 5 -2.83 -2.23 -10.24
CA TYR A 5 -2.55 -1.35 -11.39
C TYR A 5 -1.58 -2.05 -12.34
N ASP A 6 -1.85 -1.95 -13.64
CA ASP A 6 -0.92 -2.33 -14.70
C ASP A 6 0.20 -1.29 -14.79
N VAL A 7 1.44 -1.74 -14.73
CA VAL A 7 2.65 -0.91 -14.77
C VAL A 7 3.50 -1.17 -16.02
N GLY A 8 2.90 -1.78 -17.04
CA GLY A 8 3.50 -2.06 -18.34
C GLY A 8 4.01 -3.50 -18.48
N TYR A 9 4.24 -3.93 -19.72
CA TYR A 9 4.76 -5.28 -20.06
C TYR A 9 4.06 -6.44 -19.35
N ASN A 10 2.72 -6.37 -19.20
CA ASN A 10 1.91 -7.40 -18.53
C ASN A 10 2.29 -7.63 -17.06
N GLN A 11 2.78 -6.59 -16.37
CA GLN A 11 3.08 -6.61 -14.94
C GLN A 11 2.06 -5.77 -14.19
N THR A 12 1.51 -6.33 -13.11
CA THR A 12 0.59 -5.64 -12.21
C THR A 12 1.19 -5.48 -10.82
N ILE A 13 0.87 -4.39 -10.14
CA ILE A 13 1.27 -4.13 -8.76
C ILE A 13 0.06 -3.85 -7.87
N ASP A 14 0.10 -4.40 -6.66
CA ASP A 14 -0.90 -4.16 -5.62
C ASP A 14 -0.59 -2.85 -4.92
N VAL A 15 -1.57 -1.95 -4.83
CA VAL A 15 -1.31 -0.58 -4.32
C VAL A 15 -1.87 -0.31 -2.93
N ASN A 16 -2.75 -1.17 -2.41
CA ASN A 16 -3.35 -0.98 -1.11
C ASN A 16 -2.95 -2.07 -0.11
N THR A 17 -2.98 -1.66 1.15
CA THR A 17 -3.02 -2.52 2.33
C THR A 17 -4.39 -2.31 2.96
N THR A 18 -5.09 -3.38 3.30
CA THR A 18 -6.44 -3.30 3.88
C THR A 18 -6.41 -3.54 5.38
N ALA A 19 -7.43 -3.05 6.08
CA ALA A 19 -7.46 -3.10 7.54
C ALA A 19 -7.50 -4.54 8.10
N ASP A 20 -8.04 -5.48 7.33
CA ASP A 20 -8.03 -6.91 7.63
C ASP A 20 -6.64 -7.57 7.51
N ASP A 21 -5.68 -6.95 6.81
CA ASP A 21 -4.29 -7.39 6.80
C ASP A 21 -3.60 -7.18 8.16
N ILE A 22 -4.09 -6.20 8.94
CA ILE A 22 -3.49 -5.78 10.21
C ILE A 22 -4.35 -6.23 11.40
N PHE A 23 -5.66 -5.97 11.34
CA PHE A 23 -6.60 -6.20 12.43
C PHE A 23 -7.36 -7.52 12.23
N THR A 24 -6.98 -8.54 13.00
CA THR A 24 -7.66 -9.83 12.93
C THR A 24 -9.02 -9.82 13.64
N ASN A 25 -9.90 -10.74 13.24
CA ASN A 25 -11.15 -10.97 13.96
C ASN A 25 -10.93 -11.41 15.42
N GLU A 26 -9.77 -12.00 15.75
CA GLU A 26 -9.45 -12.35 17.14
C GLU A 26 -9.30 -11.10 18.01
N LEU A 27 -8.63 -10.05 17.50
CA LEU A 27 -8.47 -8.80 18.24
C LEU A 27 -9.84 -8.16 18.54
N LYS A 28 -10.73 -8.15 17.54
CA LYS A 28 -12.11 -7.65 17.70
C LYS A 28 -12.89 -8.45 18.74
N ARG A 29 -12.83 -9.79 18.67
CA ARG A 29 -13.48 -10.68 19.64
C ARG A 29 -12.89 -10.50 21.04
N GLY A 30 -11.58 -10.33 21.12
CA GLY A 30 -10.86 -10.10 22.36
C GLY A 30 -11.34 -8.85 23.10
N CYS A 31 -11.51 -7.74 22.40
CA CYS A 31 -12.09 -6.52 22.97
C CYS A 31 -13.54 -6.74 23.46
N GLN A 32 -14.34 -7.54 22.75
CA GLN A 32 -15.71 -7.87 23.18
C GLN A 32 -15.72 -8.75 24.43
N ASP A 33 -14.80 -9.72 24.54
CA ASP A 33 -14.69 -10.59 25.70
C ASP A 33 -14.23 -9.78 26.94
N LEU A 34 -13.28 -8.85 26.79
CA LEU A 34 -12.93 -7.91 27.85
C LEU A 34 -14.15 -7.09 28.31
N LYS A 35 -14.92 -6.55 27.36
CA LYS A 35 -16.15 -5.79 27.67
C LYS A 35 -17.16 -6.64 28.45
N ARG A 36 -17.29 -7.93 28.12
CA ARG A 36 -18.19 -8.86 28.83
C ARG A 36 -17.73 -9.09 30.27
N VAL A 37 -16.44 -9.33 30.49
CA VAL A 37 -15.89 -9.53 31.85
C VAL A 37 -16.07 -8.25 32.68
N LEU A 38 -15.84 -7.09 32.09
CA LEU A 38 -16.00 -5.80 32.77
C LEU A 38 -17.46 -5.52 33.16
N ALA A 39 -18.41 -5.89 32.29
CA ALA A 39 -19.84 -5.81 32.63
C ALA A 39 -20.22 -6.74 33.79
N GLN A 40 -19.75 -8.00 33.78
CA GLN A 40 -19.98 -8.94 34.87
C GLN A 40 -19.38 -8.45 36.20
N MET A 41 -18.20 -7.83 36.17
CA MET A 41 -17.59 -7.22 37.35
C MET A 41 -18.44 -6.06 37.89
N SER A 42 -18.96 -5.21 37.00
CA SER A 42 -19.86 -4.11 37.37
C SER A 42 -21.14 -4.61 38.03
N ASP A 43 -21.73 -5.71 37.52
CA ASP A 43 -22.95 -6.30 38.09
C ASP A 43 -22.69 -6.87 39.50
N VAL A 44 -21.54 -7.54 39.69
CA VAL A 44 -21.15 -8.08 41.00
C VAL A 44 -20.84 -6.94 41.99
N ASP A 45 -20.21 -5.86 41.54
CA ASP A 45 -19.95 -4.69 42.38
C ASP A 45 -21.26 -3.99 42.81
N ALA A 46 -22.20 -3.82 41.88
CA ALA A 46 -23.53 -3.31 42.18
C ALA A 46 -24.25 -4.17 43.24
N LYS A 47 -24.23 -5.50 43.07
CA LYS A 47 -24.79 -6.44 44.06
C LYS A 47 -24.09 -6.33 45.42
N LEU A 48 -22.77 -6.20 45.45
CA LEU A 48 -22.01 -6.01 46.68
C LEU A 48 -22.43 -4.73 47.41
N ASN A 49 -22.64 -3.64 46.68
CA ASN A 49 -23.07 -2.37 47.26
C ASN A 49 -24.49 -2.47 47.82
N THR A 50 -25.42 -3.10 47.09
CA THR A 50 -26.77 -3.39 47.61
C THR A 50 -26.71 -4.26 48.86
N LEU A 51 -25.98 -5.38 48.86
CA LEU A 51 -25.89 -6.27 50.02
C LEU A 51 -25.32 -5.57 51.26
N LYS A 52 -24.32 -4.69 51.08
CA LYS A 52 -23.78 -3.86 52.19
C LYS A 52 -24.81 -2.90 52.77
N GLU A 53 -25.66 -2.32 51.92
CA GLU A 53 -26.74 -1.43 52.38
C GLU A 53 -27.85 -2.20 53.11
N HIS A 54 -28.21 -3.37 52.61
CA HIS A 54 -29.12 -4.29 53.30
C HIS A 54 -28.57 -4.73 54.66
N LEU A 55 -27.25 -4.98 54.77
CA LEU A 55 -26.62 -5.32 56.05
C LEU A 55 -26.71 -4.17 57.07
N ARG A 56 -26.62 -2.91 56.62
CA ARG A 56 -26.73 -1.72 57.48
C ARG A 56 -28.14 -1.54 58.07
N THR A 57 -29.16 -1.88 57.28
CA THR A 57 -30.57 -1.64 57.62
C THR A 57 -31.24 -2.84 58.31
N GLU A 58 -30.66 -4.03 58.18
CA GLU A 58 -31.17 -5.24 58.83
C GLU A 58 -31.04 -5.17 60.36
N THR A 59 -32.01 -5.75 61.07
CA THR A 59 -32.09 -5.75 62.54
C THR A 59 -32.05 -7.16 63.11
N LEU A 60 -32.48 -8.18 62.36
CA LEU A 60 -32.37 -9.58 62.79
C LEU A 60 -30.95 -10.13 62.64
N ALA A 61 -30.39 -10.64 63.74
CA ALA A 61 -29.05 -11.23 63.74
C ALA A 61 -28.90 -12.44 62.79
N ALA A 62 -29.93 -13.27 62.66
CA ALA A 62 -29.92 -14.41 61.72
C ALA A 62 -29.83 -13.96 60.26
N ASN A 63 -30.56 -12.89 59.89
CA ASN A 63 -30.51 -12.32 58.54
C ASN A 63 -29.17 -11.63 58.27
N LYS A 64 -28.59 -10.92 59.27
CA LYS A 64 -27.25 -10.35 59.15
C LYS A 64 -26.19 -11.39 58.82
N ALA A 65 -26.21 -12.53 59.52
CA ALA A 65 -25.27 -13.61 59.26
C ALA A 65 -25.39 -14.19 57.83
N ASN A 66 -26.63 -14.31 57.33
CA ASN A 66 -26.87 -14.74 55.94
C ASN A 66 -26.36 -13.70 54.92
N ILE A 67 -26.65 -12.41 55.14
CA ILE A 67 -26.19 -11.32 54.26
C ILE A 67 -24.65 -11.23 54.27
N GLU A 68 -24.00 -11.39 55.42
CA GLU A 68 -22.52 -11.43 55.50
C GLU A 68 -21.92 -12.61 54.73
N ALA A 69 -22.57 -13.77 54.77
CA ALA A 69 -22.16 -14.93 53.98
C ALA A 69 -22.31 -14.67 52.47
N GLU A 70 -23.40 -14.03 52.04
CA GLU A 70 -23.61 -13.61 50.65
C GLU A 70 -22.59 -12.56 50.19
N ILE A 71 -22.27 -11.57 51.03
CA ILE A 71 -21.22 -10.58 50.74
C ILE A 71 -19.88 -11.28 50.57
N LYS A 72 -19.54 -12.25 51.42
CA LYS A 72 -18.29 -13.02 51.31
C LYS A 72 -18.24 -13.82 50.00
N ALA A 73 -19.36 -14.44 49.60
CA ALA A 73 -19.47 -15.15 48.34
C ALA A 73 -19.33 -14.21 47.14
N ALA A 74 -20.04 -13.07 47.14
CA ALA A 74 -19.97 -12.06 46.09
C ALA A 74 -18.57 -11.44 45.97
N LYS A 75 -17.89 -11.20 47.09
CA LYS A 75 -16.50 -10.72 47.10
C LYS A 75 -15.55 -11.75 46.47
N LYS A 76 -15.70 -13.04 46.81
CA LYS A 76 -14.92 -14.10 46.18
C LYS A 76 -15.16 -14.18 44.67
N ALA A 77 -16.41 -14.00 44.23
CA ALA A 77 -16.74 -13.92 42.80
C ALA A 77 -16.08 -12.71 42.12
N TYR A 78 -16.09 -11.54 42.78
CA TYR A 78 -15.42 -10.34 42.30
C TYR A 78 -13.90 -10.52 42.16
N ASP A 79 -13.25 -11.13 43.16
CA ASP A 79 -11.82 -11.42 43.15
C ASP A 79 -11.46 -12.38 42.00
N TYR A 80 -12.29 -13.40 41.77
CA TYR A 80 -12.13 -14.34 40.64
C TYR A 80 -12.27 -13.64 39.28
N LEU A 81 -13.27 -12.77 39.13
CA LEU A 81 -13.46 -11.99 37.91
C LEU A 81 -12.30 -11.02 37.69
N THR A 82 -11.76 -10.43 38.76
CA THR A 82 -10.58 -9.55 38.70
C THR A 82 -9.35 -10.30 38.19
N ASP A 83 -9.09 -11.51 38.72
CA ASP A 83 -7.98 -12.35 38.23
C ASP A 83 -8.17 -12.75 36.76
N THR A 84 -9.40 -13.10 36.40
CA THR A 84 -9.76 -13.41 35.01
C THR A 84 -9.57 -12.22 34.09
N MET A 85 -9.96 -11.02 34.51
CA MET A 85 -9.76 -9.78 33.77
C MET A 85 -8.28 -9.50 33.55
N LYS A 86 -7.44 -9.63 34.59
CA LYS A 86 -5.98 -9.45 34.47
C LYS A 86 -5.38 -10.40 33.43
N ARG A 87 -5.73 -11.68 33.50
CA ARG A 87 -5.24 -12.69 32.56
C ARG A 87 -5.66 -12.39 31.13
N GLN A 88 -6.93 -12.04 30.93
CA GLN A 88 -7.45 -11.66 29.62
C GLN A 88 -6.71 -10.43 29.09
N PHE A 89 -6.51 -9.40 29.90
CA PHE A 89 -5.74 -8.21 29.51
C PHE A 89 -4.32 -8.56 29.07
N SER A 90 -3.60 -9.40 29.81
CA SER A 90 -2.27 -9.85 29.41
C SER A 90 -2.27 -10.54 28.04
N THR A 91 -3.21 -11.47 27.81
CA THR A 91 -3.35 -12.11 26.50
C THR A 91 -3.69 -11.11 25.40
N LYS A 92 -4.60 -10.16 25.65
CA LYS A 92 -4.98 -9.15 24.65
C LYS A 92 -3.83 -8.18 24.33
N ILE A 93 -2.98 -7.83 25.30
CA ILE A 93 -1.78 -7.01 25.05
C ILE A 93 -0.84 -7.73 24.07
N THR A 94 -0.66 -9.04 24.22
CA THR A 94 0.11 -9.84 23.26
C THR A 94 -0.53 -9.81 21.87
N GLU A 95 -1.85 -10.01 21.76
CA GLU A 95 -2.54 -9.95 20.47
C GLU A 95 -2.45 -8.57 19.79
N VAL A 96 -2.53 -7.48 20.56
CA VAL A 96 -2.30 -6.13 20.05
C VAL A 96 -0.87 -5.96 19.56
N LYS A 97 0.11 -6.49 20.29
CA LYS A 97 1.50 -6.48 19.85
C LYS A 97 1.68 -7.21 18.53
N ASP A 98 1.07 -8.38 18.37
CA ASP A 98 1.13 -9.12 17.11
C ASP A 98 0.47 -8.35 15.95
N ALA A 99 -0.60 -7.59 16.22
CA ALA A 99 -1.20 -6.71 15.22
C ALA A 99 -0.27 -5.55 14.81
N LEU A 100 0.46 -4.95 15.76
CA LEU A 100 1.48 -3.94 15.47
C LEU A 100 2.66 -4.51 14.69
N ASP A 101 3.06 -5.75 14.99
CA ASP A 101 4.12 -6.43 14.24
C ASP A 101 3.67 -6.67 12.78
N ARG A 102 2.40 -7.06 12.56
CA ARG A 102 1.80 -7.15 11.20
C ARG A 102 1.71 -5.79 10.50
N GLU A 103 1.40 -4.72 11.22
CA GLU A 103 1.40 -3.36 10.67
C GLU A 103 2.79 -2.99 10.14
N SER A 104 3.85 -3.25 10.93
CA SER A 104 5.23 -3.01 10.51
C SER A 104 5.60 -3.80 9.26
N ASP A 105 5.19 -5.06 9.18
CA ASP A 105 5.39 -5.89 7.99
C ASP A 105 4.66 -5.30 6.77
N ALA A 106 3.40 -4.87 6.94
CA ALA A 106 2.61 -4.27 5.88
C ALA A 106 3.21 -2.94 5.39
N ILE A 107 3.73 -2.10 6.30
CA ILE A 107 4.48 -0.89 5.95
C ILE A 107 5.72 -1.24 5.14
N THR A 108 6.47 -2.26 5.57
CA THR A 108 7.67 -2.72 4.87
C THR A 108 7.34 -3.20 3.46
N VAL A 109 6.29 -4.02 3.32
CA VAL A 109 5.80 -4.48 2.02
C VAL A 109 5.40 -3.30 1.14
N ASN A 110 4.68 -2.30 1.67
CA ASN A 110 4.32 -1.11 0.92
C ASN A 110 5.56 -0.31 0.46
N GLY A 111 6.57 -0.18 1.33
CA GLY A 111 7.86 0.41 0.96
C GLY A 111 8.55 -0.34 -0.19
N THR A 112 8.57 -1.67 -0.15
CA THR A 112 9.14 -2.47 -1.25
C THR A 112 8.36 -2.34 -2.56
N ARG A 113 7.03 -2.21 -2.49
CA ARG A 113 6.17 -1.95 -3.65
C ARG A 113 6.48 -0.58 -4.26
N SER A 114 6.64 0.46 -3.43
CA SER A 114 7.05 1.80 -3.88
C SER A 114 8.40 1.76 -4.60
N MET A 115 9.42 1.14 -4.00
CA MET A 115 10.75 1.02 -4.64
C MET A 115 10.70 0.27 -5.96
N ARG A 116 9.85 -0.77 -6.05
CA ARG A 116 9.65 -1.51 -7.30
C ARG A 116 9.01 -0.63 -8.37
N LEU A 117 8.05 0.20 -8.00
CA LEU A 117 7.39 1.14 -8.91
C LEU A 117 8.37 2.19 -9.44
N ASP A 118 9.22 2.76 -8.59
CA ASP A 118 10.27 3.71 -8.98
C ASP A 118 11.27 3.09 -9.98
N LEU A 119 11.63 1.81 -9.76
CA LEU A 119 12.51 1.08 -10.67
C LEU A 119 11.85 0.83 -12.03
N ILE A 120 10.57 0.47 -12.04
CA ILE A 120 9.81 0.27 -13.28
C ILE A 120 9.70 1.59 -14.04
N GLN A 121 9.39 2.69 -13.35
CA GLN A 121 9.34 4.03 -13.94
C GLN A 121 10.68 4.40 -14.58
N THR A 122 11.79 4.21 -13.86
CA THR A 122 13.14 4.49 -14.38
C THR A 122 13.43 3.69 -15.66
N ARG A 123 13.11 2.39 -15.67
CA ARG A 123 13.28 1.53 -16.85
C ARG A 123 12.42 1.98 -18.03
N LEU A 124 11.15 2.32 -17.79
CA LEU A 124 10.25 2.81 -18.84
C LEU A 124 10.74 4.14 -19.42
N GLN A 125 11.26 5.05 -18.59
CA GLN A 125 11.86 6.29 -19.04
C GLN A 125 13.11 6.04 -19.90
N SER A 126 14.04 5.19 -19.46
CA SER A 126 15.22 4.83 -20.25
C SER A 126 14.84 4.21 -21.59
N GLN A 127 13.90 3.25 -21.60
CA GLN A 127 13.42 2.63 -22.84
C GLN A 127 12.76 3.65 -23.77
N SER A 128 11.95 4.56 -23.23
CA SER A 128 11.33 5.64 -23.99
C SER A 128 12.38 6.52 -24.69
N THR A 129 13.44 6.90 -23.98
CA THR A 129 14.57 7.65 -24.56
C THR A 129 15.28 6.84 -25.64
N THR A 130 15.63 5.58 -25.39
CA THR A 130 16.28 4.71 -26.39
C THR A 130 15.41 4.53 -27.64
N PHE A 131 14.09 4.36 -27.48
CA PHE A 131 13.19 4.26 -28.63
C PHE A 131 13.10 5.56 -29.43
N LYS A 132 13.12 6.72 -28.76
CA LYS A 132 13.19 8.02 -29.44
C LYS A 132 14.51 8.18 -30.20
N GLU A 133 15.64 7.85 -29.58
CA GLU A 133 16.95 7.88 -30.25
C GLU A 133 17.01 6.92 -31.44
N LEU A 134 16.48 5.71 -31.32
CA LEU A 134 16.39 4.76 -32.45
C LEU A 134 15.47 5.25 -33.56
N GLN A 135 14.35 5.87 -33.20
CA GLN A 135 13.44 6.49 -34.16
C GLN A 135 14.13 7.65 -34.87
N GLU A 136 14.79 8.55 -34.14
CA GLU A 136 15.58 9.65 -34.69
C GLU A 136 16.74 9.16 -35.55
N ASN A 137 17.45 8.10 -35.17
CA ASN A 137 18.52 7.54 -35.98
C ASN A 137 18.01 6.87 -37.26
N ASN A 138 16.81 6.29 -37.24
CA ASN A 138 16.23 5.57 -38.39
C ASN A 138 15.43 6.50 -39.33
N GLN A 139 14.82 7.56 -38.80
CA GLN A 139 13.98 8.51 -39.54
C GLN A 139 14.61 9.91 -39.70
N GLY A 140 15.62 10.22 -38.89
CA GLY A 140 16.34 11.48 -38.95
C GLY A 140 17.20 11.54 -40.20
N ILE A 141 16.77 12.36 -41.15
CA ILE A 141 17.62 12.80 -42.25
C ILE A 141 18.70 13.69 -41.63
N ASN A 142 19.95 13.23 -41.64
CA ASN A 142 21.09 14.02 -41.22
C ASN A 142 21.20 15.26 -42.14
N MET A 143 20.90 16.46 -41.63
CA MET A 143 20.74 17.67 -42.43
C MET A 143 22.04 18.03 -43.16
N GLU A 144 23.19 17.76 -42.55
CA GLU A 144 24.51 17.92 -43.15
C GLU A 144 24.73 16.97 -44.33
N GLU A 145 24.32 15.71 -44.20
CA GLU A 145 24.43 14.72 -45.28
C GLU A 145 23.45 15.02 -46.42
N ALA A 146 22.22 15.42 -46.09
CA ALA A 146 21.23 15.86 -47.08
C ALA A 146 21.67 17.14 -47.81
N ALA A 147 22.25 18.11 -47.10
CA ALA A 147 22.80 19.32 -47.71
C ALA A 147 24.00 19.01 -48.61
N THR A 148 24.87 18.08 -48.20
CA THR A 148 26.03 17.64 -48.99
C THR A 148 25.59 16.86 -50.24
N ASN A 149 24.63 15.96 -50.11
CA ASN A 149 24.04 15.22 -51.22
C ASN A 149 23.31 16.16 -52.19
N LEU A 150 22.57 17.14 -51.69
CA LEU A 150 21.92 18.17 -52.49
C LEU A 150 22.94 19.05 -53.22
N ALA A 151 24.02 19.48 -52.55
CA ALA A 151 25.10 20.26 -53.16
C ALA A 151 25.81 19.47 -54.27
N THR A 152 26.07 18.18 -54.02
CA THR A 152 26.67 17.27 -55.00
C THR A 152 25.73 17.07 -56.20
N ALA A 153 24.45 16.83 -55.96
CA ALA A 153 23.44 16.71 -57.01
C ALA A 153 23.31 17.99 -57.85
N LYS A 154 23.35 19.16 -57.20
CA LYS A 154 23.33 20.47 -57.88
C LYS A 154 24.58 20.68 -58.75
N ASN A 155 25.75 20.31 -58.27
CA ASN A 155 27.00 20.41 -59.03
C ASN A 155 26.98 19.47 -60.24
N THR A 156 26.58 18.21 -60.06
CA THR A 156 26.44 17.24 -61.15
C THR A 156 25.42 17.71 -62.18
N TYR A 157 24.25 18.19 -61.75
CA TYR A 157 23.23 18.73 -62.65
C TYR A 157 23.75 19.93 -63.47
N SER A 158 24.47 20.84 -62.83
CA SER A 158 25.08 22.00 -63.50
C SER A 158 26.14 21.56 -64.51
N ALA A 159 26.97 20.58 -64.16
CA ALA A 159 27.96 19.99 -65.07
C ALA A 159 27.30 19.26 -66.24
N SER A 160 26.22 18.51 -66.02
CA SER A 160 25.42 17.87 -67.06
C SER A 160 24.80 18.90 -68.00
N LEU A 161 24.23 19.99 -67.48
CA LEU A 161 23.66 21.05 -68.29
C LEU A 161 24.73 21.76 -69.14
N MET A 162 25.91 22.02 -68.59
CA MET A 162 27.04 22.57 -69.35
C MET A 162 27.53 21.60 -70.43
N ALA A 163 27.61 20.31 -70.13
CA ALA A 163 27.98 19.28 -71.09
C ALA A 163 26.93 19.19 -72.22
N THR A 164 25.65 19.15 -71.90
CA THR A 164 24.56 19.19 -72.88
C THR A 164 24.59 20.47 -73.71
N GLY A 165 24.84 21.63 -73.09
CA GLY A 165 25.00 22.90 -73.79
C GLY A 165 26.18 22.90 -74.77
N LYS A 166 27.33 22.34 -74.37
CA LYS A 166 28.49 22.15 -75.27
C LYS A 166 28.20 21.16 -76.40
N ILE A 167 27.50 20.06 -76.12
CA ILE A 167 27.11 19.08 -77.14
C ILE A 167 26.17 19.73 -78.16
N LEU A 168 25.18 20.50 -77.70
CA LEU A 168 24.27 21.23 -78.60
C LEU A 168 25.02 22.25 -79.46
N GLN A 169 25.93 23.04 -78.87
CA GLN A 169 26.77 23.98 -79.61
C GLN A 169 27.67 23.29 -80.64
N HIS A 170 28.35 22.20 -80.27
CA HIS A 170 29.17 21.43 -81.20
C HIS A 170 28.34 20.78 -82.30
N SER A 171 27.18 20.20 -81.98
CA SER A 171 26.29 19.59 -82.99
C SER A 171 25.74 20.61 -83.99
N LEU A 172 25.54 21.86 -83.55
CA LEU A 172 25.08 22.93 -84.42
C LEU A 172 26.23 23.47 -85.28
N MET A 173 27.45 23.58 -84.74
CA MET A 173 28.64 24.00 -85.50
C MET A 173 29.12 22.96 -86.51
N ASP A 174 28.90 21.66 -86.28
CA ASP A 174 29.19 20.60 -87.25
C ASP A 174 28.12 20.47 -88.36
N TYR A 175 26.97 21.14 -88.21
CA TYR A 175 25.86 21.11 -89.19
C TYR A 175 25.94 22.26 -90.22
N ILE A 176 26.83 23.23 -90.06
CA ILE A 176 27.04 24.38 -90.97
C ILE A 176 28.41 24.24 -91.63
#